data_AF-N1UZQ3-F1
#
_entry.id   AF-N1UZQ3-F1
#
_cell.length_a   1.000
_cell.length_b   1.000
_cell.length_c   1.000
_cell.angle_alpha   90.00
_cell.angle_beta   90.00
_cell.angle_gamma   90.00
#
_symmetry.space_group_name_H-M   'P 1'
#
loop_
_entity.id
_entity.type
_entity.pdbx_description
1 polymer ?
#
loop_
_entity_poly.entity_id
_entity_poly.type
_entity_poly.pdbx_seq_one_letter_code
_entity_poly.pdbx_strand_id
1 'polypeptide(L)'
;MPENHPDFIDTTTLHYASGTSAEEAVIRDAAGLAWVVNLGCLDLNPHPVRAEDLEHPDELRVDLDPMPGVNWSQIVDAAYVAQEVLEDVGLVGWPKTSGSRGLHILVRIAPQWSYRDVRLAAETLAREVENRAPGLATARWWKEERGESVFVDFNQNAKDRTVASAYSIRPLPDARVSTPLTWNEVRSARPEQFTVRSVLERFADVGDPHAGIDEAVGTLDGLLALAAELGPAEKPPRGGDGSGRRKSIMPLIEVARTKTKPEAYAALDEWKSRHADLVPALHPADVLVDGMRGSSSLWYRVRVNLQHVAETERPPQEELIVDYDPWASKERPGRPGS
;
A
#
# COMPACT_ATOMS: atom_id res chain seq x y z
N MET A 1 9.92 -15.12 15.03
CA MET A 1 9.95 -15.24 16.50
C MET A 1 11.37 -15.40 17.04
N PRO A 2 11.75 -14.80 18.19
CA PRO A 2 13.00 -15.16 18.88
C PRO A 2 12.99 -16.64 19.29
N GLU A 3 14.13 -17.33 19.22
CA GLU A 3 14.23 -18.76 19.63
C GLU A 3 13.83 -18.98 21.10
N ASN A 4 14.16 -18.02 21.96
CA ASN A 4 13.75 -18.01 23.36
C ASN A 4 12.59 -17.03 23.54
N HIS A 5 11.36 -17.54 23.62
CA HIS A 5 10.18 -16.79 24.02
C HIS A 5 9.46 -17.47 25.19
N PRO A 6 8.63 -16.76 25.97
CA PRO A 6 7.88 -17.37 27.04
C PRO A 6 6.92 -18.47 26.55
N ASP A 7 6.72 -19.51 27.35
CA ASP A 7 5.84 -20.66 27.04
C ASP A 7 4.38 -20.28 26.81
N PHE A 8 3.94 -19.12 27.32
CA PHE A 8 2.57 -18.62 27.14
C PHE A 8 2.36 -17.90 25.80
N ILE A 9 3.41 -17.73 24.98
CA ILE A 9 3.31 -17.13 23.64
C ILE A 9 3.11 -18.25 22.62
N ASP A 10 1.92 -18.32 22.06
CA ASP A 10 1.61 -19.22 20.95
C ASP A 10 2.34 -18.79 19.67
N THR A 11 2.66 -19.77 18.83
CA THR A 11 3.24 -19.55 17.51
C THR A 11 2.49 -20.32 16.42
N THR A 12 2.69 -19.89 15.17
CA THR A 12 2.26 -20.62 13.99
C THR A 12 3.27 -20.47 12.86
N THR A 13 3.38 -21.48 12.01
CA THR A 13 4.31 -21.49 10.88
C THR A 13 3.65 -20.91 9.64
N LEU A 14 4.06 -19.72 9.21
CA LEU A 14 3.62 -19.15 7.95
C LEU A 14 4.50 -19.63 6.79
N HIS A 15 3.90 -20.17 5.74
CA HIS A 15 4.58 -20.56 4.52
C HIS A 15 4.44 -19.48 3.42
N TYR A 16 5.57 -18.96 2.95
CA TYR A 16 5.62 -17.95 1.89
C TYR A 16 5.61 -18.58 0.50
N ALA A 17 5.18 -17.80 -0.50
CA ALA A 17 5.17 -18.23 -1.90
C ALA A 17 6.57 -18.53 -2.46
N SER A 18 7.62 -18.00 -1.83
CA SER A 18 9.03 -18.30 -2.12
C SER A 18 9.45 -19.72 -1.73
N GLY A 19 8.62 -20.46 -0.99
CA GLY A 19 8.93 -21.77 -0.43
C GLY A 19 9.67 -21.72 0.92
N THR A 20 9.94 -20.52 1.43
CA THR A 20 10.45 -20.29 2.78
C THR A 20 9.30 -20.29 3.79
N SER A 21 9.62 -20.43 5.08
CA SER A 21 8.67 -20.27 6.17
C SER A 21 9.22 -19.40 7.30
N ALA A 22 8.33 -18.88 8.12
CA ALA A 22 8.67 -18.19 9.36
C ALA A 22 7.75 -18.64 10.49
N GLU A 23 8.32 -18.77 11.69
CA GLU A 23 7.55 -18.85 12.94
C GLU A 23 7.09 -17.45 13.34
N GLU A 24 5.78 -17.26 13.39
CA GLU A 24 5.10 -16.01 13.72
C GLU A 24 4.41 -16.09 15.09
N ALA A 25 4.38 -14.98 15.83
CA ALA A 25 3.68 -14.89 17.11
C ALA A 25 2.16 -14.90 16.90
N VAL A 26 1.43 -15.62 17.75
CA VAL A 26 -0.03 -15.56 17.81
C VAL A 26 -0.44 -14.84 19.09
N ILE A 27 -0.89 -13.59 18.94
CA ILE A 27 -1.27 -12.74 20.07
C ILE A 27 -2.75 -12.97 20.40
N ARG A 28 -3.02 -13.68 21.50
CA ARG A 28 -4.39 -14.04 21.92
C ARG A 28 -4.96 -13.17 23.04
N ASP A 29 -4.10 -12.53 23.82
CA ASP A 29 -4.51 -11.82 25.02
C ASP A 29 -3.60 -10.61 25.34
N ALA A 30 -3.94 -9.92 26.44
CA ALA A 30 -3.21 -8.76 26.91
C ALA A 30 -1.76 -9.10 27.34
N ALA A 31 -1.48 -10.32 27.80
CA ALA A 31 -0.14 -10.72 28.19
C ALA A 31 0.76 -10.88 26.95
N GLY A 32 0.25 -11.50 25.89
CA GLY A 32 0.92 -11.56 24.59
C GLY A 32 1.18 -10.17 24.01
N LEU A 33 0.21 -9.26 24.11
CA LEU A 33 0.37 -7.86 23.66
C LEU A 33 1.45 -7.13 24.48
N ALA A 34 1.45 -7.28 25.81
CA ALA A 34 2.46 -6.69 26.67
C ALA A 34 3.86 -7.23 26.37
N TRP A 35 3.97 -8.52 26.04
CA TRP A 35 5.24 -9.14 25.65
C TRP A 35 5.81 -8.55 24.36
N VAL A 36 5.02 -8.40 23.29
CA VAL A 36 5.51 -7.79 22.04
C VAL A 36 5.91 -6.32 22.23
N VAL A 37 5.16 -5.58 23.06
CA VAL A 37 5.50 -4.19 23.40
C VAL A 37 6.82 -4.12 24.18
N ASN A 38 7.06 -5.06 25.11
CA ASN A 38 8.31 -5.15 25.86
C ASN A 38 9.54 -5.40 24.95
N LEU A 39 9.34 -6.02 23.77
CA LEU A 39 10.38 -6.17 22.74
C LEU A 39 10.60 -4.90 21.90
N GLY A 40 9.90 -3.81 22.21
CA GLY A 40 9.98 -2.54 21.48
C GLY A 40 9.09 -2.48 20.24
N CYS A 41 8.12 -3.39 20.09
CA CYS A 41 7.18 -3.37 18.96
C CYS A 41 6.19 -2.20 19.13
N LEU A 42 6.19 -1.28 18.16
CA LEU A 42 5.24 -0.16 18.09
C LEU A 42 4.11 -0.41 17.08
N ASP A 43 4.46 -0.98 15.92
CA ASP A 43 3.58 -1.15 14.75
C ASP A 43 3.33 -2.65 14.53
N LEU A 44 2.14 -3.13 14.90
CA LEU A 44 1.73 -4.51 14.68
C LEU A 44 1.08 -4.65 13.30
N ASN A 45 1.53 -5.65 12.54
CA ASN A 45 1.10 -5.86 11.16
C ASN A 45 0.51 -7.28 11.01
N PRO A 46 -0.74 -7.52 11.48
CA PRO A 46 -1.34 -8.85 11.44
C PRO A 46 -1.65 -9.29 10.01
N HIS A 47 -1.49 -10.60 9.78
CA HIS A 47 -2.00 -11.23 8.58
C HIS A 47 -3.55 -11.17 8.55
N PRO A 48 -4.19 -11.19 7.36
CA PRO A 48 -5.65 -11.17 7.24
C PRO A 48 -6.26 -12.57 7.49
N VAL A 49 -5.64 -13.38 8.34
CA VAL A 49 -5.99 -14.78 8.64
C VAL A 49 -5.88 -15.00 10.15
N ARG A 50 -6.53 -16.06 10.64
CA ARG A 50 -6.35 -16.55 12.01
C ARG A 50 -5.37 -17.73 12.03
N ALA A 51 -4.74 -17.97 13.17
CA ALA A 51 -3.68 -18.98 13.30
C ALA A 51 -4.17 -20.40 12.97
N GLU A 52 -5.48 -20.63 13.11
CA GLU A 52 -6.15 -21.90 12.87
C GLU A 52 -6.34 -22.20 11.37
N ASP A 53 -6.33 -21.18 10.50
CA ASP A 53 -6.40 -21.31 9.04
C ASP A 53 -5.62 -20.19 8.35
N LEU A 54 -4.38 -20.49 7.97
CA LEU A 54 -3.47 -19.52 7.35
C LEU A 54 -3.64 -19.37 5.84
N GLU A 55 -4.50 -20.18 5.21
CA GLU A 55 -4.66 -20.21 3.75
C GLU A 55 -5.92 -19.48 3.27
N HIS A 56 -6.92 -19.32 4.15
CA HIS A 56 -8.17 -18.63 3.84
C HIS A 56 -8.34 -17.34 4.66
N PRO A 57 -8.11 -16.16 4.06
CA PRO A 57 -8.30 -14.90 4.76
C PRO A 57 -9.73 -14.72 5.26
N ASP A 58 -9.86 -14.20 6.47
CA ASP A 58 -11.12 -13.77 7.07
C ASP A 58 -11.34 -12.26 6.96
N GLU A 59 -10.42 -11.53 6.32
CA GLU A 59 -10.49 -10.07 6.18
C GLU A 59 -10.11 -9.64 4.75
N LEU A 60 -11.01 -8.90 4.09
CA LEU A 60 -10.69 -8.11 2.91
C LEU A 60 -10.32 -6.69 3.34
N ARG A 61 -9.27 -6.13 2.74
CA ARG A 61 -8.71 -4.81 3.08
C ARG A 61 -8.81 -3.87 1.90
N VAL A 62 -9.46 -2.72 2.09
CA VAL A 62 -9.40 -1.60 1.16
C VAL A 62 -8.41 -0.57 1.71
N ASP A 63 -7.28 -0.38 1.04
CA ASP A 63 -6.25 0.59 1.41
C ASP A 63 -6.28 1.78 0.46
N LEU A 64 -6.59 2.97 0.99
CA LEU A 64 -6.69 4.21 0.24
C LEU A 64 -5.41 5.03 0.47
N ASP A 65 -4.45 4.89 -0.45
CA ASP A 65 -3.14 5.57 -0.39
C ASP A 65 -3.14 6.84 -1.26
N PRO A 66 -3.00 8.04 -0.67
CA PRO A 66 -2.92 9.28 -1.43
C PRO A 66 -1.61 9.38 -2.22
N MET A 67 -1.72 9.53 -3.54
CA MET A 67 -0.59 9.93 -4.37
C MET A 67 -0.15 11.36 -4.04
N PRO A 68 1.08 11.77 -4.39
CA PRO A 68 1.51 13.16 -4.21
C PRO A 68 0.52 14.13 -4.84
N GLY A 69 0.17 15.20 -4.11
CA GLY A 69 -0.83 16.20 -4.53
C GLY A 69 -2.26 15.95 -4.03
N VAL A 70 -2.56 14.73 -3.56
CA VAL A 70 -3.89 14.38 -3.03
C VAL A 70 -4.11 14.92 -1.62
N ASN A 71 -5.22 15.61 -1.41
CA ASN A 71 -5.66 16.11 -0.09
C ASN A 71 -6.52 15.10 0.66
N TRP A 72 -6.59 15.24 1.99
CA TRP A 72 -7.40 14.35 2.84
C TRP A 72 -8.87 14.27 2.42
N SER A 73 -9.48 15.38 1.98
CA SER A 73 -10.87 15.38 1.49
C SER A 73 -11.09 14.43 0.32
N GLN A 74 -10.12 14.32 -0.59
CA GLN A 74 -10.20 13.38 -1.71
C GLN A 74 -10.15 11.92 -1.24
N ILE A 75 -9.36 11.62 -0.20
CA ILE A 75 -9.31 10.28 0.43
C ILE A 75 -10.67 9.95 1.06
N VAL A 76 -11.28 10.92 1.74
CA VAL A 76 -12.63 10.78 2.31
C VAL A 76 -13.66 10.52 1.21
N ASP A 77 -13.63 11.30 0.14
CA ASP A 77 -14.57 11.12 -0.98
C ASP A 77 -14.40 9.73 -1.63
N ALA A 78 -13.15 9.30 -1.86
CA ALA A 78 -12.86 7.95 -2.36
C ALA A 78 -13.32 6.85 -1.38
N ALA A 79 -13.25 7.08 -0.06
CA ALA A 79 -13.71 6.14 0.95
C ALA A 79 -15.23 5.94 0.91
N TYR A 80 -16.01 7.00 0.67
CA TYR A 80 -17.47 6.87 0.50
C TYR A 80 -17.84 6.18 -0.80
N VAL A 81 -17.11 6.41 -1.90
CA VAL A 81 -17.30 5.63 -3.13
C VAL A 81 -17.00 4.16 -2.89
N ALA A 82 -15.93 3.84 -2.15
CA ALA A 82 -15.64 2.46 -1.76
C ALA A 82 -16.73 1.87 -0.85
N GLN A 83 -17.33 2.67 0.04
CA GLN A 83 -18.46 2.24 0.85
C GLN A 83 -19.66 1.87 -0.02
N GLU A 84 -20.04 2.70 -0.98
CA GLU A 84 -21.14 2.44 -1.92
C GLU A 84 -20.92 1.13 -2.70
N VAL A 85 -19.69 0.90 -3.18
CA VAL A 85 -19.35 -0.35 -3.88
C VAL A 85 -19.49 -1.57 -2.97
N LEU A 86 -19.07 -1.47 -1.70
CA LEU A 86 -19.23 -2.54 -0.71
C LEU A 86 -20.72 -2.80 -0.42
N GLU A 87 -21.52 -1.75 -0.25
CA GLU A 87 -22.96 -1.85 0.01
C GLU A 87 -23.70 -2.54 -1.14
N ASP A 88 -23.35 -2.23 -2.40
CA ASP A 88 -23.96 -2.84 -3.59
C ASP A 88 -23.73 -4.37 -3.67
N VAL A 89 -22.61 -4.85 -3.13
CA VAL A 89 -22.29 -6.29 -3.07
C VAL A 89 -22.63 -6.93 -1.72
N GLY A 90 -23.30 -6.20 -0.82
CA GLY A 90 -23.73 -6.71 0.48
C GLY A 90 -22.60 -6.89 1.51
N LEU A 91 -21.49 -6.17 1.36
CA LEU A 91 -20.37 -6.17 2.30
C LEU A 91 -20.42 -4.94 3.22
N VAL A 92 -19.98 -5.10 4.46
CA VAL A 92 -19.91 -4.00 5.45
C VAL A 92 -18.46 -3.59 5.66
N GLY A 93 -18.16 -2.32 5.39
CA GLY A 93 -16.84 -1.73 5.62
C GLY A 93 -16.69 -1.09 6.99
N TRP A 94 -15.50 -1.23 7.59
CA TRP A 94 -15.13 -0.71 8.90
C TRP A 94 -13.91 0.22 8.77
N PRO A 95 -14.11 1.55 8.71
CA PRO A 95 -13.05 2.49 8.38
C PRO A 95 -12.13 2.77 9.56
N LYS A 96 -10.85 2.96 9.30
CA LYS A 96 -9.85 3.42 10.26
C LYS A 96 -8.83 4.32 9.58
N THR A 97 -8.30 5.30 10.31
CA THR A 97 -7.10 6.01 9.81
C THR A 97 -5.94 5.03 9.69
N SER A 98 -5.06 5.19 8.71
CA SER A 98 -3.81 4.40 8.66
C SER A 98 -2.83 4.78 9.79
N GLY A 99 -3.04 5.93 10.45
CA GLY A 99 -2.07 6.58 11.33
C GLY A 99 -0.90 7.24 10.57
N SER A 100 -0.94 7.22 9.24
CA SER A 100 -0.01 7.91 8.34
C SER A 100 -0.80 8.86 7.44
N ARG A 101 -0.74 8.72 6.11
CA ARG A 101 -1.41 9.60 5.14
C ARG A 101 -2.76 9.08 4.64
N GLY A 102 -2.96 7.76 4.63
CA GLY A 102 -4.12 7.10 4.03
C GLY A 102 -5.21 6.68 5.01
N LEU A 103 -6.23 6.00 4.48
CA LEU A 103 -7.36 5.44 5.21
C LEU A 103 -7.53 3.96 4.83
N HIS A 104 -7.79 3.09 5.80
CA HIS A 104 -8.10 1.69 5.53
C HIS A 104 -9.58 1.42 5.83
N ILE A 105 -10.21 0.54 5.07
CA ILE A 105 -11.53 -0.02 5.37
C ILE A 105 -11.36 -1.53 5.48
N LEU A 106 -11.65 -2.08 6.65
CA LEU A 106 -11.62 -3.52 6.91
C LEU A 106 -13.00 -4.11 6.60
N VAL A 107 -13.02 -5.32 6.06
CA VAL A 107 -14.26 -6.03 5.73
C VAL A 107 -14.11 -7.46 6.22
N ARG A 108 -14.93 -7.85 7.20
CA ARG A 108 -14.97 -9.24 7.69
C ARG A 108 -15.63 -10.12 6.63
N ILE A 109 -14.96 -11.21 6.26
CA ILE A 109 -15.45 -12.19 5.30
C ILE A 109 -15.37 -13.61 5.87
N ALA A 110 -16.20 -14.52 5.36
CA ALA A 110 -16.08 -15.93 5.70
C ALA A 110 -14.70 -16.49 5.25
N PRO A 111 -13.99 -17.26 6.08
CA PRO A 111 -12.67 -17.79 5.73
C PRO A 111 -12.78 -19.01 4.80
N GLN A 112 -13.23 -18.80 3.56
CA GLN A 112 -13.42 -19.87 2.57
C GLN A 112 -12.78 -19.58 1.20
N TRP A 113 -12.17 -18.42 1.04
CA TRP A 113 -11.54 -17.98 -0.21
C TRP A 113 -10.03 -17.99 -0.09
N SER A 114 -9.34 -18.28 -1.19
CA SER A 114 -7.87 -18.19 -1.21
C SER A 114 -7.42 -16.73 -1.26
N TYR A 115 -6.17 -16.44 -0.88
CA TYR A 115 -5.55 -15.12 -1.10
C TYR A 115 -5.69 -14.60 -2.54
N ARG A 116 -5.70 -15.50 -3.53
CA ARG A 116 -5.88 -15.13 -4.93
C ARG A 116 -7.28 -14.56 -5.18
N ASP A 117 -8.29 -15.18 -4.61
CA ASP A 117 -9.69 -14.78 -4.75
C ASP A 117 -9.96 -13.49 -3.99
N VAL A 118 -9.43 -13.35 -2.76
CA VAL A 118 -9.55 -12.10 -1.98
C VAL A 118 -8.86 -10.94 -2.69
N ARG A 119 -7.66 -11.16 -3.23
CA ARG A 119 -6.96 -10.14 -4.03
C ARG A 119 -7.72 -9.79 -5.30
N LEU A 120 -8.31 -10.75 -6.00
CA LEU A 120 -9.15 -10.49 -7.16
C LEU A 120 -10.37 -9.65 -6.78
N ALA A 121 -11.05 -9.99 -5.69
CA ALA A 121 -12.18 -9.22 -5.18
C ALA A 121 -11.78 -7.78 -4.83
N ALA A 122 -10.64 -7.58 -4.17
CA ALA A 122 -10.10 -6.25 -3.87
C ALA A 122 -9.71 -5.47 -5.14
N GLU A 123 -9.14 -6.13 -6.15
CA GLU A 123 -8.82 -5.52 -7.45
C GLU A 123 -10.09 -5.11 -8.20
N THR A 124 -11.15 -5.92 -8.14
CA THR A 124 -12.47 -5.59 -8.70
C THR A 124 -13.09 -4.39 -7.99
N LEU A 125 -13.08 -4.36 -6.66
CA LEU A 125 -13.54 -3.21 -5.88
C LEU A 125 -12.77 -1.94 -6.28
N ALA A 126 -11.44 -2.01 -6.34
CA ALA A 126 -10.60 -0.90 -6.74
C ALA A 126 -10.95 -0.35 -8.14
N ARG A 127 -11.16 -1.24 -9.11
CA ARG A 127 -11.56 -0.88 -10.48
C ARG A 127 -12.95 -0.24 -10.51
N GLU A 128 -13.88 -0.77 -9.74
CA GLU A 128 -15.23 -0.21 -9.67
C GLU A 128 -15.24 1.18 -9.00
N VAL A 129 -14.42 1.40 -7.98
CA VAL A 129 -14.20 2.72 -7.39
C VAL A 129 -13.58 3.69 -8.42
N GLU A 130 -12.58 3.26 -9.21
CA GLU A 130 -12.03 4.06 -10.32
C GLU A 130 -13.09 4.37 -11.38
N ASN A 131 -13.96 3.42 -11.73
CA ASN A 131 -15.04 3.62 -12.71
C ASN A 131 -16.06 4.67 -12.25
N ARG A 132 -16.43 4.65 -10.96
CA ARG A 132 -17.41 5.59 -10.38
C ARG A 132 -16.82 6.98 -10.13
N ALA A 133 -15.52 7.05 -9.86
CA ALA A 133 -14.84 8.29 -9.51
C ALA A 133 -13.53 8.49 -10.31
N PRO A 134 -13.60 8.61 -11.65
CA PRO A 134 -12.41 8.74 -12.49
C PRO A 134 -11.65 10.02 -12.16
N GLY A 135 -10.33 9.90 -11.99
CA GLY A 135 -9.45 11.01 -11.60
C GLY A 135 -9.46 11.34 -10.10
N LEU A 136 -10.44 10.85 -9.33
CA LEU A 136 -10.40 10.87 -7.87
C LEU A 136 -9.69 9.64 -7.32
N ALA A 137 -10.01 8.47 -7.86
CA ALA A 137 -9.45 7.20 -7.45
C ALA A 137 -8.84 6.44 -8.64
N THR A 138 -7.92 5.53 -8.35
CA THR A 138 -7.24 4.73 -9.38
C THR A 138 -6.88 3.33 -8.89
N ALA A 139 -7.08 2.33 -9.74
CA ALA A 139 -6.60 0.97 -9.59
C ALA A 139 -5.38 0.70 -10.50
N ARG A 140 -4.78 1.75 -11.09
CA ARG A 140 -3.66 1.59 -12.02
C ARG A 140 -2.43 1.06 -11.29
N TRP A 141 -1.90 -0.05 -11.80
CA TRP A 141 -0.75 -0.72 -11.23
C TRP A 141 0.49 0.18 -11.17
N TRP A 142 0.74 0.92 -12.24
CA TRP A 142 1.96 1.70 -12.41
C TRP A 142 1.84 3.08 -11.79
N LYS A 143 2.76 3.43 -10.87
CA LYS A 143 2.74 4.72 -10.18
C LYS A 143 2.67 5.92 -11.12
N GLU A 144 3.40 5.86 -12.25
CA GLU A 144 3.39 6.91 -13.27
C GLU A 144 2.03 7.15 -13.94
N GLU A 145 1.09 6.19 -13.86
CA GLU A 145 -0.25 6.29 -14.46
C GLU A 145 -1.31 6.75 -13.44
N ARG A 146 -0.95 6.92 -12.16
CA ARG A 146 -1.92 7.19 -11.09
C ARG A 146 -2.32 8.67 -10.99
N GLY A 147 -1.47 9.57 -11.48
CA GLY A 147 -1.67 11.02 -11.34
C GLY A 147 -1.87 11.45 -9.88
N GLU A 148 -2.63 12.53 -9.69
CA GLU A 148 -3.01 13.06 -8.38
C GLU A 148 -4.32 12.44 -7.88
N SER A 149 -4.40 11.10 -7.93
CA SER A 149 -5.56 10.31 -7.50
C SER A 149 -5.27 9.49 -6.24
N VAL A 150 -6.32 9.07 -5.53
CA VAL A 150 -6.24 8.10 -4.43
C VAL A 150 -6.03 6.71 -5.03
N PHE A 151 -4.91 6.07 -4.73
CA PHE A 151 -4.68 4.69 -5.15
C PHE A 151 -5.42 3.73 -4.22
N VAL A 152 -6.29 2.90 -4.77
CA VAL A 152 -6.94 1.82 -4.02
C VAL A 152 -6.02 0.59 -4.10
N ASP A 153 -5.17 0.41 -3.09
CA ASP A 153 -4.10 -0.62 -3.10
C ASP A 153 -4.65 -2.02 -2.81
N PHE A 154 -5.18 -2.64 -3.86
CA PHE A 154 -5.65 -4.03 -3.82
C PHE A 154 -4.54 -5.04 -3.51
N ASN A 155 -3.25 -4.69 -3.66
CA ASN A 155 -2.17 -5.64 -3.36
C ASN A 155 -1.95 -5.86 -1.88
N GLN A 156 -2.53 -5.05 -0.99
CA GLN A 156 -2.49 -5.31 0.46
C GLN A 156 -3.19 -6.62 0.85
N ASN A 157 -3.99 -7.19 -0.05
CA ASN A 157 -4.65 -8.49 0.11
C ASN A 157 -3.80 -9.67 -0.41
N ALA A 158 -2.61 -9.41 -0.94
CA ALA A 158 -1.66 -10.49 -1.22
C ALA A 158 -1.07 -11.04 0.10
N LYS A 159 -0.62 -12.31 0.07
CA LYS A 159 0.12 -12.90 1.20
C LYS A 159 1.37 -12.05 1.51
N ASP A 160 1.72 -11.96 2.79
CA ASP A 160 2.93 -11.26 3.27
C ASP A 160 2.94 -9.74 2.99
N ARG A 161 1.82 -9.08 3.30
CA ARG A 161 1.66 -7.63 3.20
C ARG A 161 1.44 -6.99 4.55
N THR A 162 2.16 -5.90 4.79
CA THR A 162 2.13 -5.16 6.06
C THR A 162 0.97 -4.19 6.07
N VAL A 163 0.00 -4.41 6.95
CA VAL A 163 -1.08 -3.47 7.23
C VAL A 163 -1.15 -3.29 8.74
N ALA A 164 -0.92 -2.05 9.20
CA ALA A 164 -0.97 -1.73 10.62
C ALA A 164 -2.35 -2.12 11.20
N SER A 165 -2.34 -2.79 12.35
CA SER A 165 -3.55 -3.22 13.05
C SER A 165 -4.40 -2.01 13.46
N ALA A 166 -5.68 -2.23 13.72
CA ALA A 166 -6.43 -1.29 14.55
C ALA A 166 -5.69 -1.04 15.87
N TYR A 167 -5.66 0.21 16.30
CA TYR A 167 -4.96 0.70 17.49
C TYR A 167 -3.43 0.58 17.50
N SER A 168 -2.79 0.15 16.41
CA SER A 168 -1.31 0.16 16.33
C SER A 168 -0.74 1.57 16.32
N ILE A 169 0.39 1.75 17.00
CA ILE A 169 1.16 2.99 17.03
C ILE A 169 2.02 3.05 15.78
N ARG A 170 2.05 4.21 15.12
CA ARG A 170 2.93 4.44 13.97
C ARG A 170 4.24 5.06 14.46
N PRO A 171 5.39 4.65 13.91
CA PRO A 171 6.71 5.17 14.30
C PRO A 171 6.96 6.57 13.70
N LEU A 172 6.08 7.51 14.04
CA LEU A 172 6.13 8.91 13.64
C LEU A 172 6.47 9.77 14.88
N PRO A 173 7.06 10.97 14.71
CA PRO A 173 7.41 11.85 15.84
C PRO A 173 6.25 12.21 16.77
N ASP A 174 5.02 12.19 16.24
CA ASP A 174 3.78 12.50 16.98
C ASP A 174 3.09 11.24 17.56
N ALA A 175 3.67 10.05 17.38
CA ALA A 175 3.13 8.78 17.85
C ALA A 175 1.64 8.58 17.51
N ARG A 176 1.29 8.87 16.25
CA ARG A 176 -0.06 8.64 15.74
C ARG A 176 -0.49 7.17 15.81
N VAL A 177 -1.79 6.95 15.87
CA VAL A 177 -2.41 5.62 15.99
C VAL A 177 -3.29 5.34 14.77
N SER A 178 -3.22 4.11 14.23
CA SER A 178 -4.19 3.65 13.24
C SER A 178 -5.54 3.42 13.93
N THR A 179 -6.45 4.39 13.80
CA THR A 179 -7.58 4.51 14.75
C THR A 179 -8.90 4.16 14.07
N PRO A 180 -9.64 3.15 14.58
CA PRO A 180 -11.02 2.87 14.18
C PRO A 180 -11.94 4.07 14.27
N LEU A 181 -12.81 4.21 13.28
CA LEU A 181 -13.78 5.29 13.17
C LEU A 181 -15.17 4.72 12.85
N THR A 182 -16.20 5.46 13.24
CA THR A 182 -17.53 5.28 12.63
C THR A 182 -17.57 5.98 11.27
N TRP A 183 -18.42 5.51 10.35
CA TRP A 183 -18.59 6.18 9.05
C TRP A 183 -18.96 7.66 9.15
N ASN A 184 -19.76 8.05 10.16
CA ASN A 184 -20.15 9.45 10.37
C ASN A 184 -18.97 10.35 10.71
N GLU A 185 -17.91 9.82 11.33
CA GLU A 185 -16.74 10.58 11.75
C GLU A 185 -15.70 10.74 10.63
N VAL A 186 -15.73 9.90 9.59
CA VAL A 186 -14.70 9.88 8.53
C VAL A 186 -14.52 11.26 7.88
N ARG A 187 -15.61 12.02 7.68
CA ARG A 187 -15.55 13.36 7.05
C ARG A 187 -14.77 14.38 7.88
N SER A 188 -14.92 14.34 9.20
CA SER A 188 -14.33 15.31 10.12
C SER A 188 -13.01 14.84 10.73
N ALA A 189 -12.74 13.54 10.72
CA ALA A 189 -11.52 12.95 11.25
C ALA A 189 -10.27 13.49 10.54
N ARG A 190 -9.21 13.73 11.30
CA ARG A 190 -7.86 14.01 10.76
C ARG A 190 -6.86 13.10 11.46
N PRO A 191 -5.97 12.40 10.74
CA PRO A 191 -5.03 11.45 11.34
C PRO A 191 -4.21 12.03 12.52
N GLU A 192 -3.83 13.30 12.44
CA GLU A 192 -3.04 14.02 13.46
C GLU A 192 -3.76 14.15 14.81
N GLN A 193 -5.09 14.01 14.84
CA GLN A 193 -5.88 14.07 16.07
C GLN A 193 -5.73 12.79 16.90
N PHE A 194 -5.30 11.68 16.28
CA PHE A 194 -5.27 10.37 16.91
C PHE A 194 -3.85 9.98 17.26
N THR A 195 -3.46 10.27 18.50
CA THR A 195 -2.17 9.94 19.10
C THR A 195 -2.36 8.92 20.21
N VAL A 196 -1.29 8.30 20.67
CA VAL A 196 -1.32 7.38 21.83
C VAL A 196 -2.09 7.98 23.02
N ARG A 197 -1.97 9.29 23.25
CA ARG A 197 -2.66 9.95 24.39
C ARG A 197 -4.14 10.18 24.12
N SER A 198 -4.48 10.77 22.97
CA SER A 198 -5.86 11.13 22.66
C SER A 198 -6.76 9.92 22.36
N VAL A 199 -6.19 8.82 21.86
CA VAL A 199 -6.96 7.60 21.57
C VAL A 199 -7.41 6.89 22.84
N LEU A 200 -6.61 6.93 23.92
CA LEU A 200 -7.01 6.34 25.21
C LEU A 200 -8.22 7.07 25.81
N GLU A 201 -8.20 8.41 25.81
CA GLU A 201 -9.33 9.23 26.26
C GLU A 201 -10.57 8.96 25.40
N ARG A 202 -10.40 8.98 24.08
CA ARG A 202 -11.47 8.67 23.12
C ARG A 202 -12.10 7.29 23.38
N PHE A 203 -11.29 6.25 23.56
CA PHE A 203 -11.81 4.90 23.78
C PHE A 203 -12.63 4.81 25.06
N ALA A 204 -12.21 5.51 26.13
CA ALA A 204 -12.98 5.58 27.36
C ALA A 204 -14.34 6.29 27.17
N ASP A 205 -14.40 7.29 26.29
CA ASP A 205 -15.60 8.10 26.04
C ASP A 205 -16.61 7.42 25.10
N VAL A 206 -16.14 6.81 23.99
CA VAL A 206 -17.03 6.30 22.92
C VAL A 206 -16.95 4.79 22.70
N GLY A 207 -16.04 4.08 23.36
CA GLY A 207 -15.81 2.65 23.15
C GLY A 207 -15.11 2.33 21.83
N ASP A 208 -15.26 1.09 21.35
CA ASP A 208 -14.68 0.62 20.09
C ASP A 208 -15.65 0.81 18.91
N PRO A 209 -15.36 1.70 17.94
CA PRO A 209 -16.17 1.84 16.73
C PRO A 209 -16.27 0.58 15.88
N HIS A 210 -15.36 -0.40 16.05
CA HIS A 210 -15.34 -1.65 15.31
C HIS A 210 -15.87 -2.85 16.11
N ALA A 211 -16.50 -2.63 17.28
CA ALA A 211 -16.98 -3.72 18.14
C ALA A 211 -17.92 -4.72 17.44
N GLY A 212 -18.60 -4.31 16.36
CA GLY A 212 -19.55 -5.13 15.60
C GLY A 212 -18.98 -5.85 14.38
N ILE A 213 -17.65 -5.82 14.17
CA ILE A 213 -17.02 -6.31 12.93
C ILE A 213 -17.19 -7.81 12.72
N ASP A 214 -17.12 -8.60 13.80
CA ASP A 214 -17.20 -10.06 13.72
C ASP A 214 -18.65 -10.57 13.61
N GLU A 215 -19.65 -9.70 13.84
CA GLU A 215 -21.08 -9.96 13.57
C GLU A 215 -21.47 -9.70 12.11
N ALA A 216 -20.66 -8.96 11.36
CA ALA A 216 -20.93 -8.52 9.99
C ALA A 216 -20.15 -9.34 8.94
N VAL A 217 -20.14 -10.67 9.08
CA VAL A 217 -19.42 -11.57 8.17
C VAL A 217 -20.06 -11.59 6.78
N GLY A 218 -19.33 -11.10 5.78
CA GLY A 218 -19.76 -11.06 4.39
C GLY A 218 -19.25 -12.22 3.51
N THR A 219 -19.72 -12.25 2.26
CA THR A 219 -19.26 -13.16 1.22
C THR A 219 -18.65 -12.41 0.03
N LEU A 220 -17.61 -12.97 -0.60
CA LEU A 220 -16.98 -12.36 -1.78
C LEU A 220 -17.74 -12.61 -3.09
N ASP A 221 -18.84 -13.36 -3.07
CA ASP A 221 -19.58 -13.76 -4.28
C ASP A 221 -19.96 -12.56 -5.16
N GLY A 222 -20.41 -11.45 -4.57
CA GLY A 222 -20.77 -10.24 -5.32
C GLY A 222 -19.59 -9.60 -6.04
N LEU A 223 -18.43 -9.47 -5.37
CA LEU A 223 -17.22 -8.94 -6.00
C LEU A 223 -16.65 -9.90 -7.05
N LEU A 224 -16.77 -11.21 -6.86
CA LEU A 224 -16.30 -12.20 -7.82
C LEU A 224 -17.22 -12.28 -9.05
N ALA A 225 -18.53 -12.09 -8.89
CA ALA A 225 -19.46 -11.94 -10.00
C ALA A 225 -19.15 -10.67 -10.80
N LEU A 226 -18.95 -9.54 -10.13
CA LEU A 226 -18.53 -8.29 -10.79
C LEU A 226 -17.18 -8.43 -11.49
N ALA A 227 -16.25 -9.21 -10.93
CA ALA A 227 -14.97 -9.51 -11.58
C ALA A 227 -15.16 -10.22 -12.94
N ALA A 228 -16.13 -11.14 -13.00
CA ALA A 228 -16.46 -11.86 -14.23
C ALA A 228 -17.08 -10.92 -15.28
N GLU A 229 -17.89 -9.95 -14.86
CA GLU A 229 -18.50 -8.93 -15.74
C GLU A 229 -17.47 -7.94 -16.27
N LEU A 230 -16.59 -7.41 -15.41
CA LEU A 230 -15.54 -6.45 -15.79
C LEU A 230 -14.41 -7.07 -16.62
N GLY A 231 -14.31 -8.40 -16.64
CA GLY A 231 -13.23 -9.13 -17.30
C GLY A 231 -11.84 -8.86 -16.71
N PRO A 232 -10.77 -9.41 -17.31
CA PRO A 232 -9.41 -9.21 -16.82
C PRO A 232 -8.95 -7.75 -16.99
N ALA A 233 -8.09 -7.29 -16.09
CA ALA A 233 -7.43 -6.00 -16.24
C ALA A 233 -6.61 -5.94 -17.55
N GLU A 234 -6.57 -4.76 -18.17
CA GLU A 234 -5.80 -4.52 -19.38
C GLU A 234 -4.31 -4.79 -19.16
N LYS A 235 -3.70 -5.56 -20.07
CA LYS A 235 -2.27 -5.82 -20.02
C LYS A 235 -1.52 -4.63 -20.61
N PRO A 236 -0.44 -4.17 -19.96
CA PRO A 236 0.34 -3.07 -20.50
C PRO A 236 1.06 -3.50 -21.79
N PRO A 237 1.35 -2.54 -22.70
CA PRO A 237 2.08 -2.83 -23.93
C PRO A 237 3.50 -3.33 -23.62
N ARG A 238 3.94 -4.35 -24.37
CA ARG A 238 5.30 -4.88 -24.29
C ARG A 238 6.23 -4.10 -25.20
N GLY A 239 7.48 -3.93 -24.78
CA GLY A 239 8.54 -3.35 -25.61
C GLY A 239 8.88 -4.25 -26.81
N GLY A 240 9.21 -3.62 -27.94
CA GLY A 240 9.65 -4.30 -29.16
C GLY A 240 11.11 -4.77 -29.14
N ASP A 241 11.83 -4.56 -28.04
CA ASP A 241 13.26 -4.88 -27.87
C ASP A 241 13.53 -6.37 -27.59
N GLY A 242 12.49 -7.22 -27.61
CA GLY A 242 12.59 -8.65 -27.33
C GLY A 242 12.89 -9.00 -25.87
N SER A 243 13.02 -8.00 -24.98
CA SER A 243 13.29 -8.22 -23.55
C SER A 243 12.06 -8.72 -22.78
N GLY A 244 10.87 -8.60 -23.38
CA GLY A 244 9.59 -8.87 -22.74
C GLY A 244 9.20 -7.84 -21.67
N ARG A 245 10.02 -6.80 -21.45
CA ARG A 245 9.71 -5.72 -20.50
C ARG A 245 8.60 -4.83 -21.05
N ARG A 246 7.78 -4.28 -20.16
CA ARG A 246 6.76 -3.28 -20.51
C ARG A 246 7.43 -2.03 -21.09
N LYS A 247 6.82 -1.45 -22.12
CA LYS A 247 7.11 -0.07 -22.53
C LYS A 247 6.14 0.85 -21.78
N SER A 248 6.66 1.80 -21.01
CA SER A 248 5.78 2.80 -20.39
C SER A 248 5.09 3.61 -21.48
N ILE A 249 3.81 3.92 -21.28
CA ILE A 249 3.04 4.81 -22.14
C ILE A 249 3.23 6.28 -21.77
N MET A 250 3.84 6.55 -20.61
CA MET A 250 4.11 7.89 -20.11
C MET A 250 5.48 8.39 -20.61
N PRO A 251 5.65 9.70 -20.87
CA PRO A 251 6.93 10.30 -21.26
C PRO A 251 7.87 10.40 -20.05
N LEU A 252 8.37 9.25 -19.60
CA LEU A 252 9.25 9.13 -18.44
C LEU A 252 10.72 9.25 -18.82
N ILE A 253 11.44 10.04 -18.03
CA ILE A 253 12.91 10.03 -17.99
C ILE A 253 13.39 9.53 -16.63
N GLU A 254 14.54 8.86 -16.61
CA GLU A 254 15.25 8.48 -15.38
C GLU A 254 16.31 9.54 -15.07
N VAL A 255 16.30 10.08 -13.86
CA VAL A 255 17.19 11.17 -13.44
C VAL A 255 18.38 10.63 -12.67
N ALA A 256 18.15 9.65 -11.79
CA ALA A 256 19.20 9.11 -10.94
C ALA A 256 18.87 7.74 -10.36
N ARG A 257 19.93 6.99 -10.03
CA ARG A 257 19.94 5.84 -9.11
C ARG A 257 20.88 6.17 -7.97
N THR A 258 20.39 6.09 -6.74
CA THR A 258 21.15 6.49 -5.56
C THR A 258 21.06 5.42 -4.47
N LYS A 259 22.02 5.43 -3.55
CA LYS A 259 22.03 4.48 -2.44
C LYS A 259 21.07 4.91 -1.34
N THR A 260 20.92 6.22 -1.14
CA THR A 260 20.11 6.77 -0.05
C THR A 260 19.02 7.72 -0.54
N LYS A 261 17.95 7.84 0.24
CA LYS A 261 16.83 8.74 -0.07
C LYS A 261 17.26 10.22 -0.14
N PRO A 262 18.10 10.74 0.78
CA PRO A 262 18.58 12.12 0.68
C PRO A 262 19.37 12.40 -0.61
N GLU A 263 20.23 11.48 -1.05
CA GLU A 263 20.93 11.60 -2.34
C GLU A 263 19.95 11.64 -3.52
N ALA A 264 18.88 10.84 -3.47
CA ALA A 264 17.84 10.85 -4.50
C ALA A 264 17.20 12.24 -4.64
N TYR A 265 16.88 12.91 -3.52
CA TYR A 265 16.34 14.26 -3.55
C TYR A 265 17.37 15.29 -4.00
N ALA A 266 18.63 15.18 -3.57
CA ALA A 266 19.68 16.07 -4.04
C ALA A 266 19.87 15.99 -5.56
N ALA A 267 19.85 14.79 -6.13
CA ALA A 267 19.93 14.58 -7.57
C ALA A 267 18.69 15.14 -8.31
N LEU A 268 17.50 14.97 -7.73
CA LEU A 268 16.28 15.58 -8.26
C LEU A 268 16.36 17.11 -8.27
N ASP A 269 16.85 17.72 -7.18
CA ASP A 269 16.97 19.18 -7.06
C ASP A 269 18.00 19.72 -8.05
N GLU A 270 19.09 18.99 -8.28
CA GLU A 270 20.06 19.32 -9.33
C GLU A 270 19.42 19.25 -10.73
N TRP A 271 18.65 18.21 -11.05
CA TRP A 271 17.92 18.12 -12.30
C TRP A 271 16.94 19.29 -12.47
N LYS A 272 16.16 19.61 -11.42
CA LYS A 272 15.25 20.76 -11.43
C LYS A 272 15.98 22.08 -11.64
N SER A 273 17.19 22.23 -11.10
CA SER A 273 18.01 23.43 -11.33
C SER A 273 18.51 23.54 -12.77
N ARG A 274 18.80 22.40 -13.44
CA ARG A 274 19.21 22.37 -14.85
C ARG A 274 18.03 22.64 -15.80
N HIS A 275 16.82 22.26 -15.41
CA HIS A 275 15.58 22.40 -16.18
C HIS A 275 14.59 23.34 -15.50
N ALA A 276 15.07 24.48 -14.99
CA ALA A 276 14.27 25.40 -14.20
C ALA A 276 13.05 25.97 -14.96
N ASP A 277 13.13 26.01 -16.29
CA ASP A 277 12.06 26.36 -17.22
C ASP A 277 10.92 25.33 -17.26
N LEU A 278 11.22 24.04 -17.03
CA LEU A 278 10.22 22.96 -17.05
C LEU A 278 9.53 22.76 -15.70
N VAL A 279 10.19 23.12 -14.60
CA VAL A 279 9.69 22.91 -13.23
C VAL A 279 8.26 23.45 -13.01
N PRO A 280 7.88 24.65 -13.50
CA PRO A 280 6.51 25.17 -13.32
C PRO A 280 5.41 24.31 -13.93
N ALA A 281 5.73 23.48 -14.92
CA ALA A 281 4.76 22.59 -15.56
C ALA A 281 4.61 21.25 -14.84
N LEU A 282 5.53 20.90 -13.92
CA LEU A 282 5.50 19.61 -13.22
C LEU A 282 4.49 19.63 -12.08
N HIS A 283 3.63 18.62 -12.05
CA HIS A 283 2.77 18.33 -10.92
C HIS A 283 3.52 17.49 -9.86
N PRO A 284 3.11 17.54 -8.58
CA PRO A 284 3.63 16.66 -7.54
C PRO A 284 3.72 15.17 -7.93
N ALA A 285 2.70 14.64 -8.61
CA ALA A 285 2.66 13.24 -9.05
C ALA A 285 3.62 12.90 -10.21
N ASP A 286 4.18 13.91 -10.89
CA ASP A 286 5.15 13.70 -11.97
C ASP A 286 6.53 13.29 -11.45
N VAL A 287 6.81 13.57 -10.18
CA VAL A 287 8.08 13.28 -9.53
C VAL A 287 8.01 11.94 -8.83
N LEU A 288 8.77 10.97 -9.32
CA LEU A 288 8.77 9.60 -8.82
C LEU A 288 10.11 9.29 -8.14
N VAL A 289 10.13 9.26 -6.81
CA VAL A 289 11.29 8.80 -6.02
C VAL A 289 10.94 7.45 -5.40
N ASP A 290 11.37 6.38 -6.06
CA ASP A 290 11.01 5.01 -5.72
C ASP A 290 12.11 4.32 -4.90
N GLY A 291 11.75 3.80 -3.73
CA GLY A 291 12.59 2.83 -3.00
C GLY A 291 12.51 1.45 -3.67
N MET A 292 13.67 0.90 -3.99
CA MET A 292 13.84 -0.35 -4.72
C MET A 292 14.65 -1.33 -3.87
N ARG A 293 14.32 -2.62 -3.94
CA ARG A 293 15.08 -3.67 -3.26
C ARG A 293 16.35 -4.00 -4.05
N GLY A 294 17.50 -3.82 -3.43
CA GLY A 294 18.80 -4.23 -3.96
C GLY A 294 19.22 -5.61 -3.46
N SER A 295 20.50 -5.92 -3.62
CA SER A 295 21.08 -7.22 -3.26
C SER A 295 21.08 -7.51 -1.74
N SER A 296 21.27 -6.47 -0.94
CA SER A 296 21.29 -6.54 0.53
C SER A 296 20.76 -5.26 1.21
N SER A 297 20.43 -4.23 0.43
CA SER A 297 19.97 -2.93 0.93
C SER A 297 18.95 -2.31 -0.03
N LEU A 298 18.19 -1.32 0.46
CA LEU A 298 17.37 -0.48 -0.39
C LEU A 298 18.25 0.46 -1.21
N TRP A 299 17.80 0.79 -2.41
CA TRP A 299 18.35 1.86 -3.25
C TRP A 299 17.19 2.67 -3.81
N TYR A 300 17.45 3.85 -4.37
CA TYR A 300 16.41 4.77 -4.81
C TYR A 300 16.55 5.11 -6.28
N ARG A 301 15.43 5.07 -7.01
CA ARG A 301 15.36 5.49 -8.41
C ARG A 301 14.52 6.76 -8.52
N VAL A 302 15.06 7.76 -9.19
CA VAL A 302 14.38 9.03 -9.48
C VAL A 302 13.95 9.01 -10.93
N ARG A 303 12.67 9.22 -11.19
CA ARG A 303 12.11 9.42 -12.53
C ARG A 303 11.24 10.67 -12.54
N VAL A 304 11.15 11.31 -13.70
CA VAL A 304 10.26 12.45 -13.94
C VAL A 304 9.33 12.09 -15.09
N ASN A 305 8.03 12.25 -14.87
CA ASN A 305 7.00 12.09 -15.89
C ASN A 305 6.72 13.45 -16.54
N LEU A 306 7.06 13.58 -17.82
CA LEU A 306 6.94 14.85 -18.55
C LEU A 306 5.54 15.02 -19.19
N GLN A 307 4.51 14.36 -18.65
CA GLN A 307 3.16 14.35 -19.23
C GLN A 307 2.55 15.75 -19.34
N HIS A 308 2.85 16.62 -18.37
CA HIS A 308 2.38 18.01 -18.32
C HIS A 308 3.32 19.00 -19.03
N VAL A 309 4.49 18.55 -19.50
CA VAL A 309 5.39 19.36 -20.33
C VAL A 309 4.98 19.21 -21.79
N ALA A 310 4.95 20.34 -22.53
CA ALA A 310 4.62 20.34 -23.95
C ALA A 310 5.56 19.43 -24.73
N GLU A 311 5.04 18.64 -25.68
CA GLU A 311 5.82 17.60 -26.36
C GLU A 311 7.09 18.13 -27.05
N THR A 312 7.05 19.34 -27.58
CA THR A 312 8.18 20.03 -28.22
C THR A 312 9.27 20.50 -27.25
N GLU A 313 8.97 20.56 -25.95
CA GLU A 313 9.84 21.05 -24.89
C GLU A 313 10.38 19.92 -24.01
N ARG A 314 9.94 18.68 -24.23
CA ARG A 314 10.37 17.52 -23.43
C ARG A 314 11.85 17.22 -23.68
N PRO A 315 12.71 17.25 -22.65
CA PRO A 315 14.10 16.84 -22.81
C PRO A 315 14.18 15.34 -23.13
N PRO A 316 15.18 14.91 -23.91
CA PRO A 316 15.45 13.49 -24.07
C PRO A 316 15.98 12.88 -22.76
N GLN A 317 16.14 11.55 -22.74
CA GLN A 317 16.88 10.89 -21.66
C GLN A 317 18.34 11.38 -21.66
N GLU A 318 18.77 11.96 -20.54
CA GLU A 318 20.15 12.41 -20.31
C GLU A 318 20.97 11.35 -19.56
N GLU A 319 22.27 11.61 -19.35
CA GLU A 319 23.06 10.83 -18.40
C GLU A 319 22.51 11.01 -16.98
N LEU A 320 22.55 9.93 -16.19
CA LEU A 320 22.07 9.96 -14.81
C LEU A 320 22.99 10.84 -13.96
N ILE A 321 22.40 11.71 -13.14
CA ILE A 321 23.14 12.57 -12.22
C ILE A 321 23.95 11.73 -11.21
N VAL A 322 23.35 10.61 -10.79
CA VAL A 322 24.03 9.55 -10.03
C VAL A 322 23.60 8.21 -10.61
N ASP A 323 24.52 7.30 -10.87
CA ASP A 323 24.24 5.93 -11.34
C ASP A 323 24.79 4.89 -10.37
N TYR A 324 24.13 4.77 -9.22
CA TYR A 324 24.43 3.70 -8.26
C TYR A 324 23.93 2.34 -8.78
N ASP A 325 24.85 1.37 -8.89
CA ASP A 325 24.51 -0.03 -9.17
C ASP A 325 24.49 -0.87 -7.88
N PRO A 326 23.30 -1.31 -7.40
CA PRO A 326 23.15 -2.14 -6.20
C PRO A 326 23.66 -3.58 -6.36
N TRP A 327 24.11 -3.97 -7.57
CA TRP A 327 24.60 -5.30 -7.91
C TRP A 327 26.08 -5.35 -8.27
N ALA A 328 26.78 -4.21 -8.30
CA ALA A 328 28.17 -4.12 -8.75
C ALA A 328 29.14 -5.05 -7.98
N SER A 329 28.85 -5.38 -6.73
CA SER A 329 29.68 -6.25 -5.89
C SER A 329 29.38 -7.75 -6.04
N LYS A 330 28.38 -8.15 -6.83
CA LYS A 330 28.12 -9.57 -7.14
C LYS A 330 28.73 -9.90 -8.49
N GLU A 331 29.86 -10.62 -8.50
CA GLU A 331 30.29 -11.34 -9.69
C GLU A 331 29.13 -12.25 -10.13
N ARG A 332 28.59 -12.01 -11.33
CA ARG A 332 27.63 -12.92 -11.93
C ARG A 332 28.36 -14.25 -12.17
N PRO A 333 27.84 -15.40 -11.71
CA PRO A 333 28.37 -16.68 -12.17
C PRO A 333 28.28 -16.68 -13.70
N GLY A 334 29.42 -16.92 -14.36
CA GLY A 334 29.56 -16.74 -15.80
C GLY A 334 28.44 -17.42 -16.59
N ARG A 335 27.88 -16.70 -17.57
CA ARG A 335 27.21 -17.33 -18.71
C ARG A 335 28.23 -18.29 -19.34
N PRO A 336 27.92 -19.58 -19.55
CA PRO A 336 28.74 -20.41 -20.43
C PRO A 336 28.77 -19.73 -21.79
N GLY A 337 29.98 -19.53 -22.31
CA GLY A 337 30.24 -18.84 -23.56
C GLY A 337 29.61 -19.52 -24.76
N SER A 338 29.34 -18.65 -25.75
CA SER A 338 29.22 -18.86 -27.20
C SER A 338 29.40 -20.26 -27.76
#